data_AF-A0A853AF39-F1
#
_entry.id   AF-A0A853AF39-F1
#
_cell.length_a   1.000
_cell.length_b   1.000
_cell.length_c   1.000
_cell.angle_alpha   90.00
_cell.angle_beta   90.00
_cell.angle_gamma   90.00
#
_symmetry.space_group_name_H-M   'P 1'
#
loop_
_entity.id
_entity.type
_entity.pdbx_description
1 polymer ?
#
loop_
_entity_poly.entity_id
_entity_poly.type
_entity_poly.pdbx_seq_one_letter_code
_entity_poly.pdbx_strand_id
1 'polypeptide(L)'
;MSGFGANAGEFTSAAGSIRGAADPIRDEHSKKIGDMGMGQADFGEAHTGNFGPYQEAMNKIGKCVASLADAMDDFAAKLEKTGSGYEWSDADAAETVKSSGGN
;
A
#
# COMPACT_ATOMS: atom_id res chain seq x y z
N MET A 1 2.02 -15.33 29.40
CA MET A 1 2.35 -15.23 27.96
C MET A 1 1.88 -13.87 27.45
N SER A 2 2.72 -12.82 27.47
CA SER A 2 2.33 -11.46 27.00
C SER A 2 2.98 -11.08 25.66
N GLY A 3 3.55 -12.04 24.93
CA GLY A 3 4.40 -11.74 23.76
C GLY A 3 3.69 -11.75 22.41
N PHE A 4 2.57 -12.49 22.26
CA PHE A 4 1.99 -12.75 20.93
C PHE A 4 0.88 -11.77 20.53
N GLY A 5 -0.03 -11.40 21.44
CA GLY A 5 -1.09 -10.40 21.16
C GLY A 5 -0.57 -8.97 20.94
N ALA A 6 0.55 -8.59 21.58
CA ALA A 6 1.21 -7.29 21.33
C ALA A 6 1.72 -7.17 19.88
N ASN A 7 2.30 -8.25 19.35
CA ASN A 7 2.80 -8.28 17.98
C ASN A 7 1.67 -8.19 16.93
N ALA A 8 0.52 -8.82 17.17
CA ALA A 8 -0.63 -8.74 16.25
C ALA A 8 -1.22 -7.32 16.15
N GLY A 9 -1.30 -6.60 17.27
CA GLY A 9 -1.71 -5.20 17.31
C GLY A 9 -0.71 -4.28 16.58
N GLU A 10 0.60 -4.53 16.74
CA GLU A 10 1.65 -3.79 16.04
C GLU A 10 1.62 -4.02 14.52
N PHE A 11 1.39 -5.26 14.06
CA PHE A 11 1.24 -5.55 12.63
C PHE A 11 0.04 -4.83 12.01
N THR A 12 -1.08 -4.78 12.73
CA THR A 12 -2.30 -4.10 12.28
C THR A 12 -2.09 -2.58 12.23
N SER A 13 -1.41 -2.01 13.24
CA SER A 13 -1.06 -0.58 13.26
C SER A 13 -0.10 -0.19 12.14
N ALA A 14 0.91 -1.03 11.88
CA ALA A 14 1.85 -0.85 10.77
C ALA A 14 1.14 -0.92 9.42
N ALA A 15 0.26 -1.90 9.21
CA ALA A 15 -0.55 -2.02 8.00
C ALA A 15 -1.43 -0.79 7.76
N GLY A 16 -2.12 -0.29 8.79
CA GLY A 16 -2.91 0.94 8.71
C GLY A 16 -2.06 2.16 8.34
N SER A 17 -0.86 2.28 8.91
CA SER A 17 0.07 3.37 8.58
C SER A 17 0.57 3.30 7.13
N ILE A 18 0.82 2.09 6.63
CA ILE A 18 1.24 1.86 5.23
C ILE A 18 0.10 2.22 4.27
N ARG A 19 -1.14 1.81 4.54
CA ARG A 19 -2.32 2.19 3.73
C ARG A 19 -2.50 3.70 3.71
N GLY A 20 -2.41 4.35 4.88
CA GLY A 20 -2.52 5.81 4.97
C GLY A 20 -1.43 6.56 4.19
N ALA A 21 -0.25 5.97 4.01
CA ALA A 21 0.79 6.50 3.13
C ALA A 21 0.56 6.17 1.65
N ALA A 22 -0.10 5.05 1.33
CA ALA A 22 -0.43 4.64 -0.04
C ALA A 22 -1.55 5.48 -0.66
N ASP A 23 -2.55 5.87 0.13
CA ASP A 23 -3.70 6.66 -0.32
C ASP A 23 -3.33 7.95 -1.08
N PRO A 24 -2.49 8.88 -0.55
CA PRO A 24 -2.13 10.09 -1.30
C PRO A 24 -1.30 9.78 -2.56
N ILE A 25 -0.50 8.71 -2.54
CA ILE A 25 0.29 8.27 -3.70
C ILE A 25 -0.66 7.81 -4.83
N ARG A 26 -1.65 6.99 -4.49
CA ARG A 26 -2.65 6.46 -5.43
C ARG A 26 -3.60 7.55 -5.91
N ASP A 27 -4.19 8.29 -4.99
CA ASP A 27 -5.37 9.10 -5.28
C ASP A 27 -5.03 10.52 -5.76
N GLU A 28 -3.83 11.01 -5.42
CA GLU A 28 -3.40 12.38 -5.70
C GLU A 28 -2.13 12.43 -6.56
N HIS A 29 -1.03 11.78 -6.16
CA HIS A 29 0.26 11.94 -6.85
C HIS A 29 0.30 11.26 -8.22
N SER A 30 -0.26 10.06 -8.35
CA SER A 30 -0.31 9.35 -9.63
C SER A 30 -1.07 10.15 -10.71
N LYS A 31 -2.16 10.82 -10.33
CA LYS A 31 -2.99 11.66 -11.20
C LYS A 31 -2.30 12.98 -11.52
N LYS A 32 -1.76 13.66 -10.50
CA LYS A 32 -1.02 14.90 -10.67
C LYS A 32 0.13 14.73 -11.65
N ILE A 33 0.79 13.57 -11.68
CA ILE A 33 1.87 13.31 -12.64
C ILE A 33 1.39 13.34 -14.09
N GLY A 34 0.22 12.76 -14.39
CA GLY A 34 -0.39 12.91 -15.71
C GLY A 34 -0.75 14.37 -16.03
N ASP A 35 -1.11 15.13 -14.99
CA ASP A 35 -1.54 16.52 -15.07
C ASP A 35 -0.40 17.55 -14.92
N MET A 36 0.87 17.13 -14.75
CA MET A 36 2.04 17.99 -14.49
C MET A 36 2.48 18.88 -15.68
N GLY A 37 1.58 19.12 -16.63
CA GLY A 37 1.35 20.52 -16.97
C GLY A 37 2.10 21.07 -18.17
N MET A 38 2.38 20.26 -19.18
CA MET A 38 2.58 20.80 -20.52
C MET A 38 1.51 20.23 -21.45
N GLY A 39 0.63 21.11 -21.92
CA GLY A 39 -0.20 20.86 -23.07
C GLY A 39 0.63 20.96 -24.35
N GLN A 40 0.08 20.48 -25.46
CA GLN A 40 0.75 20.56 -26.76
C GLN A 40 1.13 22.00 -27.14
N ALA A 41 0.34 22.99 -26.70
CA ALA A 41 0.59 24.41 -26.90
C ALA A 41 1.88 24.90 -26.22
N ASP A 42 2.31 24.27 -25.13
CA ASP A 42 3.48 24.68 -24.34
C ASP A 42 4.81 24.22 -24.97
N PHE A 43 4.76 23.30 -25.92
CA PHE A 43 5.95 22.83 -26.67
C PHE A 43 6.36 23.80 -27.80
N GLY A 44 5.48 24.72 -28.21
CA GLY A 44 5.70 25.59 -29.36
C GLY A 44 5.67 24.84 -30.71
N GLU A 45 5.39 25.55 -31.81
CA GLU A 45 5.25 24.95 -33.15
C GLU A 45 6.45 24.09 -33.56
N ALA A 46 7.68 24.52 -33.21
CA ALA A 46 8.92 23.84 -33.57
C ALA A 46 9.16 22.50 -32.85
N HIS A 47 8.46 22.21 -31.76
CA HIS A 47 8.64 20.98 -30.97
C HIS A 47 7.36 20.19 -30.74
N THR A 48 6.30 20.47 -31.51
CA THR A 48 5.03 19.70 -31.48
C THR A 48 5.23 18.20 -31.68
N GLY A 49 6.25 17.78 -32.45
CA GLY A 49 6.62 16.37 -32.62
C GLY A 49 7.09 15.66 -31.34
N ASN A 50 7.53 16.41 -30.32
CA ASN A 50 8.02 15.87 -29.05
C ASN A 50 6.93 15.73 -27.97
N PHE A 51 5.74 16.28 -28.23
CA PHE A 51 4.63 16.24 -27.28
C PHE A 51 4.12 14.81 -27.04
N GLY A 52 3.97 14.01 -28.10
CA GLY A 52 3.54 12.60 -27.99
C GLY A 52 4.46 11.76 -27.09
N PRO A 53 5.78 11.74 -27.33
CA PRO A 53 6.75 11.07 -26.46
C PRO A 53 6.75 11.58 -25.01
N TYR A 54 6.60 12.90 -24.80
CA TYR A 54 6.48 13.47 -23.47
C TYR A 54 5.23 12.95 -22.75
N GLN A 55 4.06 13.01 -23.39
CA GLN A 55 2.80 12.56 -22.82
C GLN A 55 2.84 11.06 -22.48
N GLU A 56 3.46 10.25 -23.33
CA GLU A 56 3.66 8.82 -23.08
C GLU A 56 4.56 8.59 -21.85
N ALA A 57 5.65 9.34 -21.71
CA ALA A 57 6.54 9.25 -20.56
C ALA A 57 5.83 9.64 -19.26
N MET A 58 5.08 10.74 -19.26
CA MET A 58 4.30 11.17 -18.08
C MET A 58 3.27 10.11 -17.67
N ASN A 59 2.56 9.52 -18.63
CA ASN A 59 1.63 8.41 -18.37
C ASN A 59 2.32 7.18 -17.78
N LYS A 60 3.53 6.83 -18.24
CA LYS A 60 4.31 5.72 -17.68
C LYS A 60 4.73 5.99 -16.23
N ILE A 61 5.16 7.22 -15.94
CA ILE A 61 5.52 7.62 -14.58
C ILE A 61 4.28 7.55 -13.66
N GLY A 62 3.14 8.08 -14.10
CA GLY A 62 1.89 8.01 -13.33
C GLY A 62 1.48 6.57 -12.98
N LYS A 63 1.59 5.65 -13.95
CA LYS A 63 1.35 4.20 -13.72
C LYS A 63 2.35 3.57 -12.75
N CYS A 64 3.62 3.95 -12.82
CA CYS A 64 4.64 3.47 -11.89
C CYS A 64 4.32 3.87 -10.46
N VAL A 65 3.91 5.12 -10.25
CA VAL A 65 3.51 5.65 -8.94
C VAL A 65 2.24 4.97 -8.41
N ALA A 66 1.25 4.72 -9.27
CA ALA A 66 0.09 3.91 -8.89
C ALA A 66 0.49 2.49 -8.46
N SER A 67 1.36 1.83 -9.22
CA SER A 67 1.87 0.48 -8.89
C SER A 67 2.63 0.42 -7.57
N LEU A 68 3.29 1.51 -7.16
CA LEU A 68 3.93 1.60 -5.85
C LEU A 68 2.87 1.58 -4.74
N ALA A 69 1.78 2.33 -4.89
CA ALA A 69 0.69 2.32 -3.92
C ALA A 69 0.03 0.94 -3.83
N ASP A 70 -0.18 0.26 -4.97
CA ASP A 70 -0.71 -1.12 -4.99
C ASP A 70 0.21 -2.08 -4.24
N ALA A 71 1.53 -1.97 -4.41
CA ALA A 71 2.49 -2.80 -3.68
C ALA A 71 2.49 -2.53 -2.17
N MET A 72 2.23 -1.28 -1.76
CA MET A 72 2.07 -0.91 -0.36
C MET A 72 0.80 -1.51 0.24
N ASP A 73 -0.32 -1.47 -0.48
CA ASP A 73 -1.57 -2.12 -0.07
C ASP A 73 -1.42 -3.64 0.05
N ASP A 74 -0.75 -4.28 -0.90
CA ASP A 74 -0.44 -5.71 -0.87
C ASP A 74 0.42 -6.09 0.34
N PHE A 75 1.38 -5.24 0.70
CA PHE A 75 2.22 -5.45 1.87
C PHE A 75 1.42 -5.27 3.17
N ALA A 76 0.59 -4.23 3.27
CA ALA A 76 -0.30 -4.01 4.40
C ALA A 76 -1.28 -5.19 4.60
N ALA A 77 -1.88 -5.69 3.52
CA ALA A 77 -2.78 -6.86 3.58
C ALA A 77 -2.06 -8.12 4.08
N LYS A 78 -0.78 -8.33 3.72
CA LYS A 78 0.02 -9.44 4.23
C LYS A 78 0.34 -9.28 5.71
N LEU A 79 0.59 -8.06 6.20
CA LEU A 79 0.81 -7.78 7.62
C LEU A 79 -0.45 -8.04 8.44
N GLU A 80 -1.62 -7.59 7.97
CA GLU A 80 -2.92 -7.89 8.61
C GLU A 80 -3.17 -9.39 8.67
N LYS A 81 -2.96 -10.12 7.57
CA LYS A 81 -3.11 -11.58 7.53
C LYS A 81 -2.16 -12.27 8.52
N THR A 82 -0.94 -11.75 8.68
CA THR A 82 0.03 -12.26 9.65
C THR A 82 -0.45 -12.01 11.08
N GLY A 83 -0.96 -10.81 11.37
CA GLY A 83 -1.56 -10.46 12.66
C GLY A 83 -2.76 -11.35 13.02
N SER A 84 -3.70 -11.58 12.10
CA SER A 84 -4.85 -12.46 12.31
C SER A 84 -4.45 -13.93 12.51
N GLY A 85 -3.38 -14.39 11.85
CA GLY A 85 -2.84 -15.73 12.07
C GLY A 85 -2.30 -15.93 13.49
N TYR A 86 -1.69 -14.89 14.08
CA TYR A 86 -1.28 -14.90 15.48
C TYR A 86 -2.46 -14.98 16.43
N GLU A 87 -3.51 -14.18 16.21
CA GLU A 87 -4.72 -14.21 17.04
C GLU A 87 -5.40 -15.59 17.05
N TRP A 88 -5.49 -16.24 15.89
CA TRP A 88 -6.07 -17.58 15.80
C TRP A 88 -5.23 -18.62 16.55
N SER A 89 -3.90 -18.59 16.42
CA SER A 89 -3.02 -19.51 17.16
C SER A 89 -3.09 -19.32 18.68
N ASP A 90 -3.32 -18.08 19.15
CA ASP A 90 -3.41 -17.77 20.58
C ASP A 90 -4.75 -18.25 21.15
N ALA A 91 -5.84 -18.11 20.38
CA ALA A 91 -7.15 -18.66 20.76
C ALA A 91 -7.12 -20.19 20.88
N ASP A 92 -6.56 -20.89 19.89
CA ASP A 92 -6.45 -22.35 19.88
C ASP A 92 -5.53 -22.86 21.01
N ALA A 93 -4.41 -22.17 21.26
CA ALA A 93 -3.50 -22.50 22.34
C ALA A 93 -4.13 -22.25 23.72
N ALA A 94 -4.85 -21.13 23.90
CA ALA A 94 -5.56 -20.82 25.13
C ALA A 94 -6.68 -21.83 25.42
N GLU A 95 -7.43 -22.26 24.41
CA GLU A 95 -8.48 -23.28 24.54
C GLU A 95 -7.89 -24.66 24.89
N THR A 96 -6.77 -25.03 24.27
CA THR A 96 -6.05 -26.28 24.56
C THR A 96 -5.51 -26.29 26.00
N VAL A 97 -4.88 -25.20 26.45
CA VAL A 97 -4.38 -25.08 27.83
C VAL A 97 -5.52 -25.08 28.85
N LYS A 98 -6.63 -24.42 28.55
CA LYS A 98 -7.82 -24.40 29.42
C LYS A 98 -8.46 -25.79 29.55
N SER A 99 -8.47 -26.55 28.45
CA SER A 99 -8.92 -27.95 28.44
C SER A 99 -7.94 -28.90 29.15
N SER A 100 -6.65 -28.59 29.17
CA SER A 100 -5.59 -29.43 29.75
C SER A 100 -5.29 -29.11 31.22
N GLY A 101 -5.62 -27.90 31.69
CA GLY A 101 -5.32 -27.41 33.04
C GLY A 101 -6.49 -27.48 34.02
N GLY A 102 -7.65 -27.98 33.60
CA GLY A 102 -8.80 -28.21 34.48
C GLY A 102 -8.68 -29.53 35.23
N ASN A 103 -8.06 -29.51 36.40
CA ASN A 103 -8.22 -30.51 37.45
C ASN A 103 -8.69 -29.81 38.73
#